data_AF-A0A6A9SVT4-F1
#
_entry.id   AF-A0A6A9SVT4-F1
#
_cell.length_a   1.000
_cell.length_b   1.000
_cell.length_c   1.000
_cell.angle_alpha   90.00
_cell.angle_beta   90.00
_cell.angle_gamma   90.00
#
_symmetry.space_group_name_H-M   'P 1'
#
loop_
_entity.id
_entity.type
_entity.pdbx_description
1 polymer ?
#
loop_
_entity_poly.entity_id
_entity_poly.type
_entity_poly.pdbx_seq_one_letter_code
_entity_poly.pdbx_strand_id
1 'polypeptide(L)'
;MNDRERELTAATEDLADTLEALREELQSPPRGPGGLPRPPTPGELFRFTEQYTIPALISLLETSIRVLELLAGAIRLAEGRAFDDSNERTDRLAEVSRSTLRKLDDALAEVQDAAAGGQPDDPEIRRLLGEARSLREEVDDRLAAATDTPEPERERDDDSVGITVRDASEDDAVGIDVDAELESIKREVDGEENDADGGADGQTGSNR
;
A
#
# COMPACT_ATOMS: atom_id res chain seq x y z
N MET A 1 -24.38 2.86 -9.30
CA MET A 1 -23.27 2.91 -8.32
C MET A 1 -23.80 3.53 -7.05
N ASN A 2 -23.69 2.81 -5.93
CA ASN A 2 -24.25 3.24 -4.65
C ASN A 2 -23.41 4.40 -4.06
N ASP A 3 -24.01 5.30 -3.29
CA ASP A 3 -23.27 6.42 -2.67
C ASP A 3 -22.13 5.94 -1.76
N ARG A 4 -22.36 4.82 -1.08
CA ARG A 4 -21.35 4.14 -0.26
C ARG A 4 -20.17 3.61 -1.08
N GLU A 5 -20.43 3.18 -2.31
CA GLU A 5 -19.41 2.65 -3.20
C GLU A 5 -18.54 3.78 -3.74
N ARG A 6 -19.15 4.93 -4.09
CA ARG A 6 -18.45 6.16 -4.45
C ARG A 6 -17.59 6.71 -3.30
N GLU A 7 -18.12 6.70 -2.07
CA GLU A 7 -17.39 7.10 -0.87
C GLU A 7 -16.21 6.16 -0.59
N LEU A 8 -16.39 4.85 -0.79
CA LEU A 8 -15.32 3.88 -0.65
C LEU A 8 -14.23 4.08 -1.70
N THR A 9 -14.60 4.26 -2.97
CA THR A 9 -13.66 4.52 -4.07
C THR A 9 -12.87 5.79 -3.82
N ALA A 10 -13.53 6.87 -3.43
CA ALA A 10 -12.89 8.14 -3.08
C ALA A 10 -11.92 7.97 -1.90
N ALA A 11 -12.33 7.25 -0.84
CA ALA A 11 -11.46 6.99 0.30
C ALA A 11 -10.25 6.11 -0.07
N THR A 12 -10.40 5.16 -1.00
CA THR A 12 -9.28 4.35 -1.49
C THR A 12 -8.34 5.12 -2.41
N GLU A 13 -8.84 6.01 -3.26
CA GLU A 13 -8.00 6.91 -4.06
C GLU A 13 -7.20 7.86 -3.17
N ASP A 14 -7.87 8.49 -2.20
CA ASP A 14 -7.23 9.39 -1.24
C ASP A 14 -6.16 8.66 -0.40
N LEU A 15 -6.42 7.41 -0.01
CA LEU A 15 -5.44 6.56 0.65
C LEU A 15 -4.28 6.19 -0.27
N ALA A 16 -4.53 5.86 -1.54
CA ALA A 16 -3.49 5.53 -2.50
C ALA A 16 -2.58 6.74 -2.76
N ASP A 17 -3.15 7.93 -2.94
CA ASP A 17 -2.41 9.19 -3.08
C ASP A 17 -1.58 9.50 -1.82
N THR A 18 -2.16 9.32 -0.64
CA THR A 18 -1.45 9.52 0.63
C THR A 18 -0.30 8.53 0.78
N LEU A 19 -0.47 7.26 0.37
CA LEU A 19 0.57 6.25 0.41
C LEU A 19 1.68 6.51 -0.62
N GLU A 20 1.35 7.00 -1.81
CA GLU A 20 2.34 7.38 -2.83
C GLU A 20 3.14 8.62 -2.36
N ALA A 21 2.47 9.63 -1.79
CA ALA A 21 3.13 10.78 -1.20
C ALA A 21 4.06 10.39 -0.05
N LEU A 22 3.61 9.49 0.84
CA LEU A 22 4.43 8.99 1.95
C LEU A 22 5.60 8.14 1.43
N ARG A 23 5.41 7.38 0.35
CA ARG A 23 6.46 6.60 -0.31
C ARG A 23 7.50 7.51 -0.95
N GLU A 24 7.09 8.60 -1.59
CA GLU A 24 7.98 9.59 -2.20
C GLU A 24 8.80 10.33 -1.13
N GLU A 25 8.17 10.68 -0.01
CA GLU A 25 8.85 11.27 1.16
C GLU A 25 9.86 10.30 1.79
N LEU A 26 9.52 9.01 1.90
CA LEU A 26 10.44 7.98 2.37
C LEU A 26 11.61 7.73 1.39
N GLN A 27 11.41 7.91 0.09
CA GLN A 27 12.46 7.79 -0.94
C GLN A 27 13.36 9.03 -1.02
N SER A 28 12.85 10.20 -0.60
CA SER A 28 13.59 11.46 -0.56
C SER A 28 13.71 12.01 0.87
N PRO A 29 14.48 11.32 1.75
CA PRO A 29 14.68 11.80 3.11
C PRO A 29 15.30 13.22 3.10
N PRO A 30 15.01 14.05 4.12
CA PRO A 30 15.48 15.42 4.19
C PRO A 30 17.01 15.48 4.04
N ARG A 31 17.45 16.10 2.95
CA ARG A 31 18.87 16.20 2.58
C ARG A 31 19.50 17.39 3.30
N GLY A 32 20.64 17.14 3.95
CA GLY A 32 21.45 18.18 4.58
C GLY A 32 22.20 19.04 3.54
N PRO A 33 22.89 20.10 4.00
CA PRO A 33 23.80 20.84 3.12
C PRO A 33 24.82 19.88 2.48
N GLY A 34 24.91 19.88 1.15
CA GLY A 34 25.76 18.95 0.39
C GLY A 34 25.05 17.70 -0.16
N GLY A 35 23.73 17.57 -0.03
CA GLY A 35 22.96 16.51 -0.68
C GLY A 35 23.02 15.14 0.00
N LEU A 36 23.72 15.03 1.13
CA LEU A 36 23.79 13.82 1.94
C LEU A 36 22.50 13.65 2.76
N PRO A 37 21.97 12.42 2.90
CA PRO A 37 20.85 12.16 3.80
C PRO A 37 21.28 12.50 5.23
N ARG A 38 20.55 13.41 5.88
CA ARG A 38 20.87 13.78 7.26
C ARG A 38 20.37 12.66 8.18
N PRO A 39 21.20 12.16 9.12
CA PRO A 39 20.71 11.23 10.12
C PRO A 39 19.61 11.90 10.96
N PRO A 40 18.52 11.18 11.29
CA PRO A 40 17.44 11.73 12.09
C PRO A 40 17.95 12.16 13.45
N THR A 41 17.46 13.31 13.93
CA THR A 41 17.79 13.78 15.27
C THR A 41 17.05 12.93 16.31
N PRO A 42 17.61 12.76 17.52
CA PRO A 42 16.93 12.03 18.58
C PRO A 42 15.54 12.62 18.91
N GLY A 43 15.36 13.93 18.77
CA GLY A 43 14.05 14.58 18.94
C GLY A 43 13.02 14.21 17.86
N GLU A 44 13.46 13.97 16.62
CA GLU A 44 12.59 13.49 15.53
C GLU A 44 12.15 12.03 15.77
N LEU A 45 12.99 11.18 16.35
CA LEU A 45 12.64 9.81 16.72
C LEU A 45 11.63 9.75 17.87
N PHE A 46 11.80 10.61 18.89
CA PHE A 46 10.82 10.75 19.96
C PHE A 46 9.47 11.27 19.43
N ARG A 47 9.50 12.27 18.55
CA ARG A 47 8.27 12.78 17.91
C ARG A 47 7.61 11.73 17.02
N PHE A 48 8.38 10.94 16.27
CA PHE A 48 7.87 9.87 15.42
C PHE A 48 7.21 8.75 16.25
N THR A 49 7.84 8.35 17.35
CA THR A 49 7.26 7.34 18.23
C THR A 49 5.99 7.83 18.90
N GLU A 50 5.94 9.09 19.33
CA GLU A 50 4.72 9.72 19.87
C GLU A 50 3.61 9.87 18.82
N GLN A 51 3.93 10.33 17.62
CA GLN A 51 2.95 10.66 16.59
C GLN A 51 2.42 9.42 15.84
N TYR A 52 3.23 8.38 15.69
CA TYR A 52 2.89 7.24 14.82
C TYR A 52 3.05 5.88 15.49
N THR A 53 4.20 5.59 16.12
CA THR A 53 4.45 4.24 16.66
C THR A 53 3.57 3.89 17.85
N ILE A 54 3.45 4.80 18.82
CA ILE A 54 2.63 4.59 20.01
C ILE A 54 1.14 4.47 19.62
N PRO A 55 0.55 5.37 18.81
CA PRO A 55 -0.83 5.22 18.34
C PRO A 55 -1.08 3.93 17.55
N ALA A 56 -0.15 3.53 16.68
CA ALA A 56 -0.26 2.28 15.94
C ALA A 56 -0.24 1.06 16.87
N LEU A 57 0.66 1.05 17.86
CA LEU A 57 0.74 -0.03 18.84
C LEU A 57 -0.52 -0.10 19.72
N ILE A 58 -1.07 1.05 20.13
CA ILE A 58 -2.35 1.13 20.84
C ILE A 58 -3.47 0.53 19.98
N SER A 59 -3.54 0.90 18.70
CA SER A 59 -4.56 0.39 17.78
C SER A 59 -4.46 -1.13 17.58
N LEU A 60 -3.25 -1.67 17.49
CA LEU A 60 -3.00 -3.11 17.41
C LEU A 60 -3.47 -3.84 18.68
N LEU A 61 -3.18 -3.28 19.85
CA LEU A 61 -3.63 -3.81 21.13
C LEU A 61 -5.15 -3.76 21.27
N GLU A 62 -5.79 -2.63 20.91
CA GLU A 62 -7.24 -2.48 20.93
C GLU A 62 -7.91 -3.50 20.00
N THR A 63 -7.35 -3.70 18.81
CA THR A 63 -7.82 -4.72 17.88
C THR A 63 -7.68 -6.12 18.47
N SER A 64 -6.55 -6.42 19.10
CA SER A 64 -6.32 -7.69 19.78
C SER A 64 -7.36 -7.91 20.89
N ILE A 65 -7.64 -6.88 21.70
CA ILE A 65 -8.67 -6.93 22.74
C ILE A 65 -10.06 -7.18 22.12
N ARG A 66 -10.45 -6.45 21.07
CA ARG A 66 -11.74 -6.65 20.39
C ARG A 66 -11.89 -8.09 19.87
N VAL A 67 -10.82 -8.69 19.33
CA VAL A 67 -10.82 -10.09 18.90
C VAL A 67 -11.04 -11.04 20.09
N LEU A 68 -10.37 -10.80 21.22
CA LEU A 68 -10.57 -11.58 22.44
C LEU A 68 -11.99 -11.43 23.00
N GLU A 69 -12.58 -10.24 22.92
CA GLU A 69 -13.98 -9.99 23.31
C GLU A 69 -14.96 -10.73 22.40
N LEU A 70 -14.70 -10.79 21.10
CA LEU A 70 -15.48 -11.59 20.15
C LEU A 70 -15.40 -13.08 20.49
N LEU A 71 -14.21 -13.58 20.81
CA LEU A 71 -14.02 -14.96 21.26
C LEU A 71 -14.78 -15.22 22.57
N ALA A 72 -14.70 -14.30 23.53
CA ALA A 72 -15.45 -14.40 24.78
C ALA A 72 -16.97 -14.39 24.52
N GLY A 73 -17.45 -13.57 23.58
CA GLY A 73 -18.82 -13.56 23.11
C GLY A 73 -19.25 -14.90 22.49
N ALA A 74 -18.39 -15.50 21.66
CA ALA A 74 -18.64 -16.80 21.05
C ALA A 74 -18.72 -17.94 22.09
N ILE A 75 -17.82 -17.92 23.10
CA ILE A 75 -17.87 -18.87 24.22
C ILE A 75 -19.16 -18.67 25.03
N ARG A 76 -19.54 -17.41 25.32
CA ARG A 76 -20.78 -17.09 26.04
C ARG A 76 -22.04 -17.53 25.27
N LEU A 77 -22.00 -17.47 23.94
CA LEU A 77 -23.05 -17.98 23.06
C LEU A 77 -23.12 -19.51 23.12
N ALA A 78 -21.98 -20.21 23.07
CA ALA A 78 -21.92 -21.66 23.22
C ALA A 78 -22.41 -22.14 24.61
N GLU A 79 -22.16 -21.34 25.66
CA GLU A 79 -22.67 -21.58 27.02
C GLU A 79 -24.14 -21.17 27.20
N GLY A 80 -24.77 -20.61 26.17
CA GLY A 80 -26.17 -20.21 26.16
C GLY A 80 -26.52 -18.99 27.01
N ARG A 81 -25.54 -18.24 27.51
CA ARG A 81 -25.76 -17.02 28.31
C ARG A 81 -25.85 -15.72 27.49
N ALA A 82 -25.82 -15.81 26.16
CA ALA A 82 -25.84 -14.66 25.25
C ALA A 82 -27.24 -14.32 24.70
N PHE A 83 -28.25 -15.18 24.93
CA PHE A 83 -29.53 -15.11 24.22
C PHE A 83 -30.47 -13.99 24.70
N ASP A 84 -30.30 -13.45 25.90
CA ASP A 84 -31.24 -12.48 26.48
C ASP A 84 -31.28 -11.13 25.71
N ASP A 85 -30.13 -10.65 25.25
CA ASP A 85 -29.99 -9.39 24.49
C ASP A 85 -29.95 -9.62 22.95
N SER A 86 -29.79 -10.88 22.53
CA SER A 86 -29.65 -11.25 21.12
C SER A 86 -30.98 -11.39 20.39
N ASN A 87 -32.03 -11.88 21.06
CA ASN A 87 -33.32 -12.18 20.42
C ASN A 87 -33.94 -10.96 19.72
N GLU A 88 -33.91 -9.79 20.36
CA GLU A 88 -34.49 -8.57 19.77
C GLU A 88 -33.69 -8.05 18.56
N ARG A 89 -32.38 -8.29 18.51
CA ARG A 89 -31.56 -7.98 17.32
C ARG A 89 -31.74 -9.04 16.24
N THR A 90 -31.90 -10.31 16.61
CA THR A 90 -32.16 -11.41 15.67
C THR A 90 -33.49 -11.23 14.95
N ASP A 91 -34.54 -10.78 15.64
CA ASP A 91 -35.85 -10.52 15.01
C ASP A 91 -35.76 -9.40 13.95
N ARG A 92 -35.06 -8.29 14.26
CA ARG A 92 -34.81 -7.21 13.28
C ARG A 92 -33.98 -7.70 12.08
N LEU A 93 -32.97 -8.54 12.32
CA LEU A 93 -32.13 -9.09 11.26
C LEU A 93 -32.90 -10.06 10.37
N ALA A 94 -33.79 -10.87 10.95
CA ALA A 94 -34.65 -11.79 10.23
C ALA A 94 -35.65 -11.04 9.33
N GLU A 95 -36.16 -9.90 9.77
CA GLU A 95 -37.04 -9.04 8.96
C GLU A 95 -36.30 -8.40 7.78
N VAL A 96 -35.11 -7.85 8.02
CA VAL A 96 -34.25 -7.29 6.95
C VAL A 96 -33.86 -8.37 5.95
N SER A 97 -33.46 -9.56 6.42
CA SER A 97 -33.11 -10.70 5.57
C SER A 97 -34.27 -11.11 4.66
N ARG A 98 -35.50 -11.19 5.18
CA ARG A 98 -36.69 -11.47 4.36
C ARG A 98 -36.97 -10.38 3.33
N SER A 99 -36.75 -9.11 3.69
CA SER A 99 -36.89 -7.99 2.76
C SER A 99 -35.86 -8.07 1.62
N THR A 100 -34.60 -8.38 1.93
CA THR A 100 -33.54 -8.50 0.91
C THR A 100 -33.74 -9.71 0.00
N LEU A 101 -34.22 -10.84 0.54
CA LEU A 101 -34.51 -12.03 -0.27
C LEU A 101 -35.64 -11.77 -1.27
N ARG A 102 -36.69 -11.04 -0.88
CA ARG A 102 -37.75 -10.65 -1.82
C ARG A 102 -37.24 -9.77 -2.95
N LYS A 103 -36.42 -8.76 -2.62
CA LYS A 103 -35.80 -7.90 -3.63
C LYS A 103 -34.89 -8.68 -4.59
N LEU A 104 -34.22 -9.73 -4.11
CA LEU A 104 -33.40 -10.60 -4.95
C LEU A 104 -34.26 -11.46 -5.88
N ASP A 105 -35.36 -12.04 -5.39
CA ASP A 105 -36.31 -12.78 -6.23
C ASP A 105 -36.91 -11.88 -7.32
N ASP A 106 -37.26 -10.63 -6.97
CA ASP A 106 -37.76 -9.63 -7.92
C ASP A 106 -36.69 -9.30 -8.98
N ALA A 107 -35.44 -9.07 -8.58
CA ALA A 107 -34.34 -8.81 -9.52
C ALA A 107 -34.00 -10.03 -10.40
N LEU A 108 -34.14 -11.25 -9.89
CA LEU A 108 -33.94 -12.48 -10.66
C LEU A 108 -35.07 -12.70 -11.68
N ALA A 109 -36.30 -12.35 -11.33
CA ALA A 109 -37.42 -12.35 -12.27
C ALA A 109 -37.19 -11.33 -13.39
N GLU A 110 -36.71 -10.14 -13.05
CA GLU A 110 -36.35 -9.07 -14.00
C GLU A 110 -35.26 -9.51 -14.99
N VAL A 111 -34.20 -10.18 -14.51
CA VAL A 111 -33.13 -10.69 -15.37
C VAL A 111 -33.63 -11.82 -16.28
N GLN A 112 -34.52 -12.68 -15.78
CA GLN A 112 -35.13 -13.73 -16.60
C GLN A 112 -36.03 -13.16 -17.70
N ASP A 113 -36.78 -12.10 -17.40
CA ASP A 113 -37.60 -11.40 -18.40
C ASP A 113 -36.74 -10.69 -19.46
N ALA A 114 -35.68 -9.99 -19.01
CA ALA A 114 -34.72 -9.36 -19.92
C ALA A 114 -34.01 -10.38 -20.82
N ALA A 115 -33.64 -11.55 -20.30
CA ALA A 115 -33.03 -12.63 -21.07
C ALA A 115 -34.01 -13.27 -22.08
N ALA A 116 -35.32 -13.21 -21.81
CA ALA A 116 -36.37 -13.61 -22.75
C ALA A 116 -36.63 -12.56 -23.84
N GLY A 117 -35.88 -11.46 -23.86
CA GLY A 117 -36.03 -10.36 -24.82
C GLY A 117 -36.95 -9.23 -24.33
N GLY A 118 -37.32 -9.25 -23.04
CA GLY A 118 -37.99 -8.14 -22.37
C GLY A 118 -37.07 -6.93 -22.21
N GLN A 119 -37.66 -5.75 -22.11
CA GLN A 119 -36.94 -4.53 -21.71
C GLN A 119 -37.11 -4.37 -20.21
N PRO A 120 -36.06 -3.96 -19.45
CA PRO A 120 -36.21 -3.78 -18.01
C PRO A 120 -37.37 -2.83 -17.66
N ASP A 121 -38.22 -3.22 -16.71
CA ASP A 121 -39.35 -2.44 -16.22
C ASP A 121 -38.89 -1.30 -15.31
N ASP A 122 -37.74 -1.46 -14.65
CA ASP A 122 -37.19 -0.41 -13.80
C ASP A 122 -36.67 0.77 -14.66
N PRO A 123 -37.20 2.00 -14.46
CA PRO A 123 -36.77 3.18 -15.23
C PRO A 123 -35.31 3.57 -14.96
N GLU A 124 -34.78 3.31 -13.77
CA GLU A 124 -33.38 3.57 -13.41
C GLU A 124 -32.45 2.62 -14.16
N ILE A 125 -32.82 1.34 -14.24
CA ILE A 125 -32.06 0.32 -14.98
C ILE A 125 -32.06 0.64 -16.47
N ARG A 126 -33.21 1.04 -17.04
CA ARG A 126 -33.30 1.50 -18.44
C ARG A 126 -32.38 2.68 -18.73
N ARG A 127 -32.27 3.64 -17.80
CA ARG A 127 -31.36 4.77 -17.92
C ARG A 127 -29.90 4.32 -17.91
N LEU A 128 -29.50 3.49 -16.94
CA LEU A 128 -28.13 2.99 -16.81
C LEU A 128 -27.67 2.19 -18.03
N LEU A 129 -28.54 1.35 -18.61
CA LEU A 129 -28.26 0.63 -19.86
C LEU A 129 -28.08 1.58 -21.05
N GLY A 130 -28.85 2.67 -21.08
CA GLY A 130 -28.68 3.74 -22.08
C GLY A 130 -27.32 4.43 -21.95
N GLU A 131 -26.95 4.82 -20.73
CA GLU A 131 -25.65 5.44 -20.43
C GLU A 131 -24.49 4.51 -20.78
N ALA A 132 -24.57 3.22 -20.45
CA ALA A 132 -23.53 2.23 -20.77
C ALA A 132 -23.36 2.02 -22.29
N ARG A 133 -24.44 2.04 -23.07
CA ARG A 133 -24.37 1.95 -24.55
C ARG A 133 -23.70 3.19 -25.14
N SER A 134 -24.07 4.37 -24.67
CA SER A 134 -23.46 5.63 -25.11
C SER A 134 -21.96 5.67 -24.80
N LEU A 135 -21.55 5.19 -23.62
CA LEU A 135 -20.14 5.13 -23.24
C LEU A 135 -19.34 4.13 -24.10
N ARG A 136 -19.96 3.00 -24.48
CA ARG A 136 -19.34 2.04 -25.38
C ARG A 136 -19.09 2.63 -26.77
N GLU A 137 -20.04 3.38 -27.31
CA GLU A 137 -19.89 4.08 -28.58
C GLU A 137 -18.75 5.11 -28.53
N GLU A 138 -18.65 5.89 -27.44
CA GLU A 138 -17.55 6.85 -27.26
C GLU A 138 -16.16 6.19 -27.20
N VAL A 139 -16.06 5.04 -26.53
CA VAL A 139 -14.82 4.26 -26.48
C VAL A 139 -14.45 3.70 -27.85
N ASP A 140 -15.42 3.15 -28.58
CA ASP A 140 -15.22 2.63 -29.93
C ASP A 140 -14.74 3.75 -30.87
N ASP A 141 -15.32 4.96 -30.77
CA ASP A 141 -14.90 6.14 -31.54
C ASP A 141 -13.46 6.58 -31.20
N ARG A 142 -13.10 6.60 -29.91
CA ARG A 142 -11.76 6.96 -29.46
C ARG A 142 -10.71 5.93 -29.87
N LEU A 143 -11.06 4.64 -29.83
CA LEU A 143 -10.19 3.55 -30.27
C LEU A 143 -9.98 3.59 -31.79
N ALA A 144 -11.04 3.87 -32.56
CA ALA A 144 -10.94 4.07 -34.00
C ALA A 144 -10.01 5.24 -34.33
N ALA A 145 -10.17 6.39 -33.67
CA ALA A 145 -9.30 7.56 -33.86
C ALA A 145 -7.83 7.29 -33.52
N ALA A 146 -7.55 6.51 -32.47
CA ALA A 146 -6.20 6.12 -32.11
C ALA A 146 -5.56 5.15 -33.12
N THR A 147 -6.37 4.24 -33.69
CA THR A 147 -5.90 3.24 -34.67
C THR A 147 -5.68 3.85 -36.05
N ASP A 148 -6.45 4.88 -36.41
CA ASP A 148 -6.40 5.56 -37.71
C ASP A 148 -5.37 6.70 -37.76
N THR A 149 -4.48 6.82 -36.78
CA THR A 149 -3.38 7.80 -36.81
C THR A 149 -2.37 7.36 -37.88
N PRO A 150 -2.25 8.09 -39.02
CA PRO A 150 -1.32 7.71 -40.07
C PRO A 150 0.12 7.94 -39.57
N GLU A 151 0.93 6.89 -39.59
CA GLU A 151 2.38 6.95 -39.36
C GLU A 151 2.97 8.09 -40.24
N PRO A 152 3.62 9.12 -39.67
CA PRO A 152 4.35 10.07 -40.49
C PRO A 152 5.52 9.32 -41.12
N GLU A 153 5.60 9.34 -42.45
CA GLU A 153 6.73 8.83 -43.22
C GLU A 153 8.02 9.46 -42.69
N ARG A 154 8.75 8.73 -41.84
CA ARG A 154 10.05 9.13 -41.33
C ARG A 154 11.05 8.99 -42.48
N GLU A 155 11.39 10.11 -43.10
CA GLU A 155 12.59 10.24 -43.94
C GLU A 155 13.79 9.72 -43.16
N ARG A 156 14.50 8.77 -43.78
CA ARG A 156 15.68 8.13 -43.22
C ARG A 156 16.84 9.11 -43.33
N ASP A 157 17.19 9.74 -42.22
CA ASP A 157 18.56 10.18 -41.98
C ASP A 157 19.14 9.37 -40.81
N ASP A 158 20.25 8.71 -41.14
CA ASP A 158 21.02 7.73 -40.40
C ASP A 158 21.77 8.41 -39.25
N ASP A 159 21.31 8.22 -38.00
CA ASP A 159 22.20 8.33 -36.85
C ASP A 159 21.79 7.34 -35.75
N SER A 160 22.76 6.49 -35.41
CA SER A 160 22.58 5.22 -34.72
C SER A 160 22.50 5.36 -33.20
N VAL A 161 21.44 4.82 -32.57
CA VAL A 161 21.55 4.18 -31.25
C VAL A 161 20.56 3.01 -31.18
N GLY A 162 21.03 1.82 -31.55
CA GLY A 162 20.29 0.58 -31.39
C GLY A 162 20.44 0.05 -29.97
N ILE A 163 19.35 -0.04 -29.21
CA ILE A 163 19.30 -0.79 -27.96
C ILE A 163 19.26 -2.28 -28.32
N THR A 164 20.41 -2.94 -28.28
CA THR A 164 20.50 -4.40 -28.33
C THR A 164 20.22 -4.96 -26.94
N VAL A 165 19.13 -5.69 -26.78
CA VAL A 165 18.91 -6.56 -25.60
C VAL A 165 19.91 -7.71 -25.70
N ARG A 166 20.99 -7.63 -24.91
CA ARG A 166 21.95 -8.71 -24.76
C ARG A 166 21.39 -9.74 -23.77
N ASP A 167 21.32 -10.97 -24.24
CA ASP A 167 21.11 -12.19 -23.47
C ASP A 167 22.10 -12.23 -22.29
N ALA A 168 21.57 -12.36 -21.07
CA ALA A 168 22.35 -12.32 -19.84
C ALA A 168 23.20 -13.58 -19.72
N SER A 169 24.45 -13.50 -20.17
CA SER A 169 25.52 -14.41 -19.78
C SER A 169 26.07 -13.94 -18.42
N GLU A 170 26.18 -14.88 -17.49
CA GLU A 170 26.73 -14.73 -16.14
C GLU A 170 28.19 -14.26 -16.19
N ASP A 171 28.45 -12.95 -16.28
CA ASP A 171 29.81 -12.40 -16.11
C ASP A 171 29.85 -10.91 -15.71
N ASP A 172 28.75 -10.36 -15.21
CA ASP A 172 28.71 -9.00 -14.62
C ASP A 172 28.09 -9.02 -13.22
N ALA A 173 28.43 -10.06 -12.45
CA ALA A 173 28.32 -10.00 -11.00
C ALA A 173 29.47 -9.13 -10.51
N VAL A 174 29.17 -7.94 -9.99
CA VAL A 174 30.12 -7.18 -9.18
C VAL A 174 30.54 -8.09 -8.03
N GLY A 175 31.69 -8.73 -8.17
CA GLY A 175 32.27 -9.62 -7.16
C GLY A 175 32.67 -8.77 -5.96
N ILE A 176 31.78 -8.70 -4.97
CA ILE A 176 32.10 -8.07 -3.70
C ILE A 176 33.02 -9.05 -2.97
N ASP A 177 34.33 -8.76 -2.95
CA ASP A 177 35.32 -9.55 -2.21
C ASP A 177 35.12 -9.32 -0.70
N VAL A 178 34.25 -10.15 -0.11
CA VAL A 178 33.91 -10.12 1.31
C VAL A 178 35.16 -10.24 2.20
N ASP A 179 36.18 -10.96 1.74
CA ASP A 179 37.44 -11.13 2.48
C ASP A 179 38.22 -9.80 2.63
N ALA A 180 38.22 -8.94 1.60
CA ALA A 180 38.89 -7.64 1.65
C ALA A 180 38.16 -6.68 2.59
N GLU A 181 36.83 -6.68 2.56
CA GLU A 181 35.99 -5.86 3.44
C GLU A 181 36.12 -6.29 4.91
N LEU A 182 36.18 -7.60 5.19
CA LEU A 182 36.39 -8.12 6.54
C LEU A 182 37.76 -7.75 7.10
N GLU A 183 38.80 -7.70 6.27
CA GLU A 183 40.14 -7.28 6.71
C GLU A 183 40.18 -5.79 7.08
N SER A 184 39.43 -4.95 6.35
CA SER A 184 39.29 -3.53 6.68
C SER A 184 38.61 -3.32 8.03
N ILE A 185 37.48 -4.00 8.27
CA ILE A 185 36.75 -3.94 9.53
C ILE A 185 37.61 -4.47 10.69
N LYS A 186 38.34 -5.57 10.46
CA LYS A 186 39.24 -6.13 11.47
C LYS A 186 40.37 -5.17 11.85
N ARG A 187 40.95 -4.46 10.87
CA ARG A 187 42.01 -3.47 11.12
C ARG A 187 41.50 -2.25 11.87
N GLU A 188 40.25 -1.85 11.66
CA GLU A 188 39.59 -0.79 12.40
C GLU A 188 39.37 -1.19 13.86
N VAL A 189 38.85 -2.41 14.10
CA VAL A 189 38.63 -2.94 15.45
C VAL A 189 39.93 -3.20 16.21
N ASP A 190 40.95 -3.79 15.57
CA ASP A 190 42.26 -4.04 16.19
C ASP A 190 43.08 -2.73 16.38
N GLY A 191 42.73 -1.67 15.65
CA GLY A 191 43.37 -0.34 15.72
C GLY A 191 42.94 0.50 16.92
N GLU A 192 41.76 0.22 17.50
CA GLU A 192 41.25 0.94 18.67
C GLU A 192 41.80 0.41 20.01
N GLU A 193 42.47 -0.74 20.02
CA GLU A 193 43.00 -1.37 21.26
C GLU A 193 44.50 -1.12 21.55
N ASN A 194 45.25 -0.40 20.68
CA ASN A 194 46.70 -0.21 20.86
C ASN A 194 47.20 1.22 21.11
N ASP A 195 46.33 2.22 21.28
CA ASP A 195 46.73 3.59 21.68
C ASP A 195 46.45 3.89 23.16
N ALA A 196 46.71 2.91 24.04
CA ALA A 196 46.58 3.08 25.48
C ALA A 196 47.68 2.37 26.30
N ASP A 197 48.97 2.62 26.01
CA ASP A 197 50.07 2.51 26.99
C ASP A 197 51.35 3.11 26.40
N GLY A 198 52.17 3.95 27.03
CA GLY A 198 52.19 4.52 28.36
C GLY A 198 53.29 5.58 28.37
N GLY A 199 52.92 6.85 28.55
CA GLY A 199 53.86 7.94 28.79
C GLY A 199 54.00 8.18 30.28
N ALA A 200 55.05 7.66 30.91
CA ALA A 200 55.45 8.05 32.26
C ALA A 200 56.96 7.89 32.50
N ASP A 201 57.50 8.93 33.14
CA ASP A 201 58.79 9.02 33.85
C ASP A 201 60.07 9.32 33.07
N GLY A 202 60.14 10.56 32.59
CA GLY A 202 61.38 11.31 32.39
C GLY A 202 61.83 12.03 33.66
N GLN A 203 62.79 11.42 34.34
CA GLN A 203 63.75 11.96 35.30
C GLN A 203 63.92 13.50 35.30
N THR A 204 63.82 14.17 36.45
CA THR A 204 64.54 15.43 36.67
C THR A 204 65.19 15.43 38.06
N GLY A 205 66.50 15.16 38.05
CA GLY A 205 67.41 15.57 39.10
C GLY A 205 68.59 16.31 38.46
N SER A 206 68.99 17.41 39.11
CA SER A 206 70.34 18.02 39.15
C SER A 206 70.55 19.40 38.49
N ASN A 207 71.02 20.31 39.36
CA ASN A 207 71.95 21.44 39.17
C ASN A 207 71.47 22.76 38.53
N ARG A 208 71.25 23.79 39.37
CA ARG A 208 72.26 24.82 39.70
C ARG A 208 71.82 25.72 40.83
#